data_AF-T5AGP7-F1
#
_entry.id   AF-T5AGP7-F1
#
_cell.length_a   1.000
_cell.length_b   1.000
_cell.length_c   1.000
_cell.angle_alpha   90.00
_cell.angle_beta   90.00
_cell.angle_gamma   90.00
#
_symmetry.space_group_name_H-M   'P 1'
#
loop_
_entity.id
_entity.type
_entity.pdbx_description
1 polymer ?
#
loop_
_entity_poly.entity_id
_entity_poly.type
_entity_poly.pdbx_seq_one_letter_code
_entity_poly.pdbx_strand_id
1 'polypeptide(L)'
;MAAAAPRDEDGADQPSYIDYETFLAPDFAPAAFANALVVATNNPNDSPLDLATPLSRVLFDAQELDSHLDRVLTRSAVPLLQYTQTQNSASKRIVAELDTQIRSLDDSYRQLEKDVIDKHAEADEVRHVALRLWETLRLGRSVGRRLQRKLPRMRLGLHETPSVHRLMPDACSS
;
A
#
# COMPACT_ATOMS: atom_id res chain seq x y z
N MET A 1 4.22 19.47 -18.61
CA MET A 1 4.85 20.78 -18.40
C MET A 1 5.75 20.64 -17.18
N ALA A 2 7.06 20.46 -17.40
CA ALA A 2 8.03 20.23 -16.35
C ALA A 2 8.28 21.53 -15.58
N ALA A 3 8.02 21.52 -14.26
CA ALA A 3 8.34 22.64 -13.39
C ALA A 3 9.86 22.76 -13.31
N ALA A 4 10.40 23.83 -13.89
CA ALA A 4 11.80 24.21 -13.74
C ALA A 4 12.06 24.42 -12.24
N ALA A 5 12.97 23.62 -11.68
CA ALA A 5 13.55 23.88 -10.37
C ALA A 5 14.13 25.31 -10.37
N PRO A 6 13.97 26.08 -9.29
CA PRO A 6 14.67 27.36 -9.18
C PRO A 6 16.15 27.04 -9.27
N ARG A 7 16.81 27.55 -10.32
CA ARG A 7 18.26 27.47 -10.40
C ARG A 7 18.81 28.33 -9.28
N ASP A 8 19.48 27.70 -8.32
CA ASP A 8 20.29 28.36 -7.32
C ASP A 8 21.51 29.00 -8.01
N GLU A 9 21.34 30.09 -8.75
CA GLU A 9 22.44 30.84 -9.40
C GLU A 9 22.80 32.16 -8.68
N ASP A 10 22.48 32.29 -7.39
CA ASP A 10 22.76 33.52 -6.61
C ASP A 10 23.62 33.26 -5.34
N GLY A 11 24.45 32.23 -5.34
CA GLY A 11 25.29 31.87 -4.19
C GLY A 11 26.73 31.45 -4.50
N ALA A 12 27.15 31.44 -5.77
CA ALA A 12 28.53 31.12 -6.12
C ALA A 12 29.41 32.37 -5.95
N ASP A 13 30.22 32.36 -4.89
CA ASP A 13 31.46 33.12 -4.71
C ASP A 13 31.36 34.64 -4.93
N GLN A 14 30.71 35.34 -3.99
CA GLN A 14 31.36 36.58 -3.54
C GLN A 14 32.60 36.15 -2.76
N PRO A 15 33.82 36.65 -3.08
CA PRO A 15 35.00 36.33 -2.29
C PRO A 15 34.74 36.82 -0.87
N SER A 16 34.38 35.89 0.01
CA SER A 16 34.16 36.19 1.41
C SER A 16 35.50 36.66 1.97
N TYR A 17 35.49 37.85 2.55
CA TYR A 17 36.64 38.40 3.28
C TYR A 17 37.08 37.46 4.41
N ILE A 18 36.16 36.63 4.90
CA ILE A 18 36.35 35.70 6.00
C ILE A 18 36.49 34.27 5.47
N ASP A 19 37.55 33.60 5.92
CA ASP A 19 37.74 32.16 5.71
C ASP A 19 36.90 31.35 6.70
N TYR A 20 35.66 31.06 6.30
CA TYR A 20 34.70 30.31 7.13
C TYR A 20 35.11 28.86 7.36
N GLU A 21 35.89 28.26 6.45
CA GLU A 21 36.34 26.86 6.58
C GLU A 21 37.24 26.69 7.81
N THR A 22 38.10 27.68 8.07
CA THR A 22 38.96 27.69 9.27
C THR A 22 38.14 27.78 10.57
N PHE A 23 37.02 28.51 10.58
CA PHE A 23 36.17 28.67 11.77
C PHE A 23 35.19 27.52 12.01
N LEU A 24 34.82 26.79 10.96
CA LEU A 24 33.93 25.63 11.05
C LEU A 24 34.69 24.31 11.27
N ALA A 25 36.03 24.33 11.19
CA ALA A 25 36.87 23.17 11.40
C ALA A 25 36.72 22.62 12.84
N PRO A 26 36.56 21.29 13.01
CA PRO A 26 36.32 20.67 14.32
C PRO A 26 37.50 20.78 15.29
N ASP A 27 38.68 21.12 14.79
CA ASP A 27 39.93 21.34 15.52
C ASP A 27 40.27 22.83 15.73
N PHE A 28 39.33 23.74 15.43
CA PHE A 28 39.54 25.17 15.62
C PHE A 28 39.85 25.51 17.08
N ALA A 29 41.05 26.05 17.30
CA ALA A 29 41.53 26.48 18.60
C ALA A 29 41.61 28.02 18.66
N PRO A 30 40.70 28.71 19.37
CA PRO A 30 40.63 30.17 19.41
C PRO A 30 41.93 30.84 19.89
N ALA A 31 42.60 30.23 20.87
CA ALA A 31 43.86 30.75 21.40
C ALA A 31 45.01 30.62 20.39
N ALA A 32 45.06 29.53 19.63
CA ALA A 32 46.08 29.34 18.58
C ALA A 32 45.87 30.32 17.43
N PHE A 33 44.61 30.55 17.05
CA PHE A 33 44.24 31.55 16.05
C PHE A 33 44.59 32.97 16.50
N ALA A 34 44.25 33.36 17.73
CA ALA A 34 44.60 34.67 18.28
C ALA A 34 46.12 34.87 18.32
N ASN A 35 46.89 33.85 18.71
CA ASN A 35 48.35 33.91 18.70
C ASN A 35 48.91 34.05 17.28
N ALA A 36 48.39 33.29 16.31
CA ALA A 36 48.77 33.42 14.91
C ALA A 36 48.47 34.81 14.36
N LEU A 37 47.34 35.41 14.76
CA LEU A 37 46.95 36.76 14.36
C LEU A 37 47.89 37.82 14.95
N VAL A 38 48.21 37.73 16.25
CA VAL A 38 49.14 38.65 16.92
C VAL A 38 50.54 38.57 16.29
N VAL A 39 51.01 37.36 15.97
CA VAL A 39 52.31 37.15 15.30
C VAL A 39 52.29 37.65 13.85
N ALA A 40 51.16 37.54 13.16
CA ALA A 40 51.03 38.03 11.78
C ALA A 40 50.98 39.56 11.69
N THR A 41 50.43 40.24 12.71
CA THR A 41 50.29 41.71 12.73
C THR A 41 51.48 42.43 13.35
N ASN A 42 52.31 41.76 14.16
CA ASN A 42 53.41 42.38 14.90
C ASN A 42 54.78 41.88 14.43
N ASN A 43 55.76 42.79 14.35
CA ASN A 43 57.16 42.44 14.16
C ASN A 43 57.79 42.04 15.51
N PRO A 44 58.58 40.97 15.61
CA PRO A 44 59.23 40.55 16.86
C PRO A 44 60.15 41.60 17.53
N ASN A 45 60.49 42.68 16.81
CA ASN A 45 61.32 43.77 17.33
C ASN A 45 60.52 45.00 17.79
N ASP A 46 59.20 45.03 17.61
CA ASP A 46 58.37 46.17 18.02
C ASP A 46 58.04 46.11 19.51
N SER A 47 58.37 47.19 20.23
CA SER A 47 57.99 47.41 21.63
C SER A 47 57.48 48.85 21.77
N PRO A 48 56.21 49.07 22.17
CA PRO A 48 55.25 48.11 22.72
C PRO A 48 54.50 47.29 21.65
N LEU A 49 54.05 46.09 22.06
CA LEU A 49 53.23 45.18 21.26
C LEU A 49 51.87 45.82 20.90
N ASP A 50 51.50 45.83 19.61
CA ASP A 50 50.21 46.35 19.17
C ASP A 50 49.12 45.27 19.23
N LEU A 51 48.18 45.47 20.14
CA LEU A 51 46.98 44.63 20.29
C LEU A 51 45.73 45.29 19.69
N ALA A 52 45.78 46.57 19.34
CA ALA A 52 44.62 47.29 18.81
C ALA A 52 44.27 46.81 17.39
N THR A 53 45.29 46.60 16.56
CA THR A 53 45.13 46.10 15.18
C THR A 53 44.55 44.68 15.09
N PRO A 54 45.05 43.65 15.80
CA PRO A 54 44.44 42.32 15.77
C PRO A 54 43.04 42.28 16.40
N LEU A 55 42.78 43.10 17.43
CA LEU A 55 41.47 43.16 18.08
C LEU A 55 40.41 43.80 17.17
N SER A 56 40.74 44.91 16.50
CA SER A 56 39.81 45.58 15.58
C SER A 56 39.43 44.68 14.40
N ARG A 57 40.38 43.87 13.91
CA ARG A 57 40.12 42.86 12.89
C ARG A 57 39.14 41.78 13.35
N VAL A 58 39.35 41.18 14.53
CA VAL A 58 38.43 40.16 15.05
C VAL A 58 37.02 40.73 15.29
N LEU A 59 36.91 41.97 15.77
CA LEU A 59 35.61 42.62 15.93
C LEU A 59 34.90 42.83 14.59
N PHE A 60 35.64 43.23 13.56
CA PHE A 60 35.10 43.35 12.22
C PHE A 60 34.65 42.00 11.67
N ASP A 61 35.45 40.95 11.86
CA ASP A 61 35.12 39.59 11.44
C ASP A 61 33.82 39.10 12.11
N ALA A 62 33.64 39.38 13.40
CA ALA A 62 32.43 39.04 14.14
C ALA A 62 31.18 39.81 13.65
N GLN A 63 31.34 41.10 13.33
CA GLN A 63 30.23 41.93 12.81
C GLN A 63 29.79 41.50 11.40
N GLU A 64 30.74 41.11 10.56
CA GLU A 64 30.45 40.62 9.22
C GLU A 64 29.77 39.25 9.27
N LEU A 65 30.20 38.36 10.18
CA LEU A 65 29.53 37.09 10.45
C LEU A 65 28.07 37.28 10.85
N ASP A 66 27.81 38.19 11.79
CA ASP A 66 26.46 38.49 12.28
C ASP A 66 25.56 39.03 11.16
N SER A 67 26.06 40.00 10.40
CA SER A 67 25.35 40.59 9.25
C SER A 67 25.07 39.57 8.15
N HIS A 68 26.02 38.66 7.89
CA HIS A 68 25.85 37.60 6.91
C HIS A 68 24.82 36.57 7.37
N LEU A 69 24.89 36.15 8.64
CA LEU A 69 23.91 35.23 9.23
C LEU A 69 22.50 35.82 9.14
N ASP A 70 22.32 37.09 9.48
CA ASP A 70 21.04 37.78 9.37
C ASP A 70 20.49 37.78 7.94
N ARG A 71 21.34 38.03 6.94
CA ARG A 71 20.94 37.97 5.52
C ARG A 71 20.51 36.57 5.11
N VAL A 72 21.29 35.54 5.46
CA VAL A 72 20.99 34.14 5.12
C VAL A 72 19.72 33.69 5.83
N LEU A 73 19.57 34.02 7.11
CA LEU A 73 18.42 33.62 7.91
C LEU A 73 17.13 34.28 7.38
N THR A 74 17.15 35.60 7.16
CA THR A 74 15.99 36.32 6.63
C THR A 74 15.61 35.87 5.23
N ARG A 75 16.60 35.60 4.36
CA ARG A 75 16.37 35.10 3.00
C ARG A 75 15.81 33.68 2.97
N SER A 76 16.32 32.78 3.83
CA SER A 76 16.00 31.35 3.76
C SER A 76 14.81 30.94 4.64
N ALA A 77 14.47 31.70 5.68
CA ALA A 77 13.38 31.34 6.60
C ALA A 77 12.02 31.22 5.90
N VAL A 78 11.65 32.19 5.06
CA VAL A 78 10.33 32.20 4.39
C VAL A 78 10.22 31.08 3.34
N PRO A 79 11.21 30.87 2.43
CA PRO A 79 11.17 29.77 1.47
C PRO A 79 11.08 28.39 2.12
N LEU A 80 11.81 28.14 3.23
CA LEU A 80 11.76 26.86 3.93
C LEU A 80 10.38 26.58 4.55
N LEU A 81 9.76 27.61 5.13
CA LEU A 81 8.40 27.51 5.66
C LEU A 81 7.38 27.27 4.55
N GLN A 82 7.50 27.98 3.42
CA GLN A 82 6.62 27.79 2.26
C GLN A 82 6.78 26.39 1.65
N TYR A 83 8.00 25.90 1.53
CA TYR A 83 8.27 24.53 1.07
C TYR A 83 7.63 23.50 1.99
N THR A 84 7.81 23.64 3.30
CA THR A 84 7.20 22.72 4.28
C THR A 84 5.66 22.80 4.26
N GLN A 85 5.10 24.00 4.10
CA GLN A 85 3.65 24.20 4.01
C GLN A 85 3.06 23.57 2.75
N THR A 86 3.71 23.72 1.60
CA THR A 86 3.27 23.14 0.33
C THR A 86 3.37 21.62 0.35
N GLN A 87 4.45 21.06 0.91
CA GLN A 87 4.60 19.62 1.08
C GLN A 87 3.51 19.06 2.00
N ASN A 88 3.23 19.71 3.14
CA ASN A 88 2.20 19.27 4.08
C ASN A 88 0.79 19.35 3.47
N SER A 89 0.48 20.42 2.74
CA SER A 89 -0.82 20.57 2.08
C SER A 89 -1.02 19.53 0.96
N ALA A 90 0.02 19.24 0.18
CA ALA A 90 -0.01 18.18 -0.82
C ALA A 90 -0.23 16.81 -0.18
N SER A 91 0.50 16.47 0.88
CA SER A 91 0.31 15.21 1.63
C SER A 91 -1.10 15.07 2.18
N LYS A 92 -1.66 16.13 2.79
CA LYS A 92 -3.04 16.12 3.28
C LYS A 92 -4.06 15.89 2.16
N ARG A 93 -3.87 16.50 1.00
CA ARG A 93 -4.73 16.30 -0.16
C ARG A 93 -4.68 14.87 -0.67
N ILE A 94 -3.48 14.27 -0.74
CA ILE A 94 -3.30 12.88 -1.16
C ILE A 94 -4.00 11.94 -0.18
N VAL A 95 -3.80 12.13 1.13
CA VAL A 95 -4.46 11.29 2.15
C VAL A 95 -5.98 11.41 2.08
N ALA A 96 -6.52 12.63 1.91
CA ALA A 96 -7.96 12.82 1.80
C ALA A 96 -8.57 12.10 0.57
N GLU A 97 -7.87 12.10 -0.57
CA GLU A 97 -8.30 11.40 -1.77
C GLU A 97 -8.17 9.86 -1.64
N LEU A 98 -7.15 9.38 -0.94
CA LEU A 98 -7.03 7.96 -0.64
C LEU A 98 -8.15 7.50 0.30
N ASP A 99 -8.50 8.31 1.31
CA ASP A 99 -9.59 8.00 2.24
C ASP A 99 -10.94 7.90 1.53
N THR A 100 -11.23 8.79 0.56
CA THR A 100 -12.47 8.70 -0.23
C THR A 100 -12.50 7.44 -1.08
N GLN A 101 -11.38 7.08 -1.72
CA GLN A 101 -11.27 5.86 -2.51
C GLN A 101 -11.42 4.60 -1.66
N ILE A 102 -10.77 4.55 -0.49
CA ILE A 102 -10.87 3.42 0.45
C ILE A 102 -12.32 3.24 0.92
N ARG A 103 -13.02 4.32 1.26
CA ARG A 103 -14.45 4.25 1.64
C ARG A 103 -15.31 3.72 0.50
N SER A 104 -15.11 4.21 -0.72
CA SER A 104 -15.86 3.73 -1.89
C SER A 104 -15.62 2.23 -2.15
N LEU A 105 -14.40 1.76 -1.90
CA LEU A 105 -14.03 0.36 -2.04
C LEU A 105 -14.67 -0.51 -0.94
N ASP A 106 -14.63 -0.06 0.33
CA ASP A 106 -15.28 -0.73 1.46
C ASP A 106 -16.80 -0.85 1.24
N ASP A 107 -17.44 0.23 0.79
CA ASP A 107 -18.88 0.24 0.47
C ASP A 107 -19.20 -0.74 -0.68
N SER A 108 -18.37 -0.74 -1.73
CA SER A 108 -18.53 -1.68 -2.86
C SER A 108 -18.34 -3.13 -2.43
N TYR A 109 -17.37 -3.40 -1.55
CA TYR A 109 -17.15 -4.73 -0.97
C TYR A 109 -18.34 -5.18 -0.12
N ARG A 110 -18.86 -4.32 0.75
CA ARG A 110 -20.06 -4.63 1.56
C ARG A 110 -21.28 -4.91 0.71
N GLN A 111 -21.46 -4.13 -0.37
CA GLN A 111 -22.56 -4.36 -1.29
C GLN A 111 -22.40 -5.71 -2.01
N LEU A 112 -21.19 -6.04 -2.46
CA LEU A 112 -20.90 -7.32 -3.09
C LEU A 112 -21.07 -8.49 -2.11
N GLU A 113 -20.60 -8.33 -0.87
CA GLU A 113 -20.75 -9.32 0.20
C GLU A 113 -22.24 -9.66 0.40
N LYS A 114 -23.07 -8.63 0.56
CA LYS A 114 -24.52 -8.79 0.67
C LYS A 114 -25.13 -9.44 -0.57
N ASP A 115 -24.82 -8.92 -1.75
CA ASP A 115 -25.43 -9.40 -2.99
C ASP A 115 -24.99 -10.82 -3.39
N VAL A 116 -23.79 -11.25 -3.02
CA VAL A 116 -23.25 -12.56 -3.40
C VAL A 116 -23.54 -13.61 -2.34
N ILE A 117 -23.33 -13.31 -1.05
CA ILE A 117 -23.54 -14.30 0.01
C ILE A 117 -25.04 -14.59 0.17
N ASP A 118 -25.89 -13.55 0.20
CA ASP A 118 -27.32 -13.75 0.42
C ASP A 118 -27.97 -14.47 -0.77
N LYS A 119 -27.61 -14.09 -2.01
CA LYS A 119 -28.13 -14.77 -3.20
C LYS A 119 -27.58 -16.19 -3.37
N HIS A 120 -26.35 -16.44 -2.92
CA HIS A 120 -25.79 -17.79 -2.96
C HIS A 120 -26.52 -18.71 -1.98
N ALA A 121 -26.83 -18.23 -0.78
CA ALA A 121 -27.63 -18.97 0.19
C ALA A 121 -29.01 -19.33 -0.36
N GLU A 122 -29.71 -18.37 -0.99
CA GLU A 122 -31.01 -18.62 -1.63
C GLU A 122 -30.90 -19.63 -2.79
N ALA A 123 -29.87 -19.50 -3.63
CA ALA A 123 -29.63 -20.42 -4.74
C ALA A 123 -29.35 -21.85 -4.27
N ASP A 124 -28.66 -22.03 -3.14
CA ASP A 124 -28.40 -23.34 -2.55
C ASP A 124 -29.68 -24.00 -2.01
N GLU A 125 -30.61 -23.23 -1.45
CA GLU A 125 -31.92 -23.75 -1.04
C GLU A 125 -32.73 -24.26 -2.24
N VAL A 126 -32.79 -23.46 -3.31
CA VAL A 126 -33.48 -23.85 -4.56
C VAL A 126 -32.85 -25.11 -5.16
N ARG A 127 -31.52 -25.19 -5.17
CA ARG A 127 -30.79 -26.39 -5.60
C ARG A 127 -31.15 -27.60 -4.74
N HIS A 128 -31.27 -27.44 -3.44
CA HIS A 128 -31.64 -28.51 -2.51
C HIS A 128 -33.07 -29.05 -2.80
N VAL A 129 -34.02 -28.14 -3.03
CA VAL A 129 -35.39 -28.51 -3.39
C VAL A 129 -35.45 -29.23 -4.73
N ALA A 130 -34.72 -28.74 -5.73
CA ALA A 130 -34.64 -29.36 -7.05
C ALA A 130 -34.04 -30.78 -6.99
N LEU A 131 -33.01 -31.01 -6.17
CA LEU A 131 -32.42 -32.32 -5.95
C LEU A 131 -33.43 -33.30 -5.32
N ARG A 132 -34.16 -32.86 -4.29
CA ARG A 132 -35.20 -33.68 -3.64
C ARG A 132 -36.32 -34.03 -4.62
N LEU A 133 -36.77 -33.07 -5.41
CA LEU A 133 -37.82 -33.31 -6.43
C LEU A 133 -37.33 -34.28 -7.51
N TRP A 134 -36.07 -34.18 -7.92
CA TRP A 134 -35.49 -35.11 -8.88
C TRP A 134 -35.38 -36.53 -8.29
N GLU A 135 -34.95 -36.66 -7.03
CA GLU A 135 -34.91 -37.94 -6.33
C GLU A 135 -36.30 -38.59 -6.22
N THR A 136 -37.32 -37.80 -5.88
CA THR A 136 -38.70 -38.31 -5.79
C THR A 136 -39.22 -38.75 -7.15
N LEU A 137 -38.98 -37.98 -8.21
CA LEU A 137 -39.31 -38.36 -9.59
C LEU A 137 -38.57 -39.62 -10.04
N ARG A 138 -37.30 -39.77 -9.67
CA ARG A 138 -36.49 -40.96 -9.97
C ARG A 138 -37.05 -42.20 -9.28
N LEU A 139 -37.36 -42.10 -7.99
CA LEU A 139 -37.98 -43.16 -7.20
C LEU A 139 -39.36 -43.52 -7.76
N GLY A 140 -40.22 -42.54 -8.01
CA GLY A 140 -41.55 -42.73 -8.61
C GLY A 140 -41.48 -43.44 -9.98
N ARG A 141 -40.56 -43.03 -10.86
CA ARG A 141 -40.32 -43.72 -12.13
C ARG A 141 -39.84 -45.16 -11.93
N SER A 142 -38.98 -45.42 -10.94
CA SER A 142 -38.49 -46.77 -10.65
C SER A 142 -39.62 -47.71 -10.15
N VAL A 143 -40.50 -47.20 -9.29
CA VAL A 143 -41.68 -47.91 -8.79
C VAL A 143 -42.68 -48.14 -9.93
N GLY A 144 -42.93 -47.13 -10.76
CA GLY A 144 -43.75 -47.24 -11.97
C GLY A 144 -43.25 -48.34 -12.89
N ARG A 145 -41.93 -48.42 -13.16
CA ARG A 145 -41.33 -49.50 -13.94
C ARG A 145 -41.45 -50.89 -13.27
N ARG A 146 -41.50 -50.96 -11.93
CA ARG A 146 -41.72 -52.23 -11.21
C ARG A 146 -43.18 -52.66 -11.30
N LEU A 147 -44.11 -51.74 -11.09
CA LEU A 147 -45.55 -51.96 -11.20
C LEU A 147 -45.94 -52.33 -12.63
N GLN A 148 -45.44 -51.60 -13.64
CA GLN A 148 -45.69 -51.90 -15.05
C GLN A 148 -45.17 -53.28 -15.47
N ARG A 149 -44.09 -53.78 -14.85
CA ARG A 149 -43.60 -55.16 -15.06
C ARG A 149 -44.44 -56.22 -14.33
N LYS A 150 -45.03 -55.90 -13.18
CA LYS A 150 -45.92 -56.82 -12.43
C LYS A 150 -47.35 -56.86 -12.96
N LEU A 151 -47.89 -55.74 -13.46
CA LEU A 151 -49.27 -55.63 -13.91
C LEU A 151 -49.65 -56.62 -15.04
N PRO A 152 -48.84 -56.86 -16.09
CA PRO A 152 -49.18 -57.86 -17.10
C PRO A 152 -49.17 -59.29 -16.57
N ARG A 153 -48.43 -59.59 -15.49
CA ARG A 153 -48.49 -60.89 -14.80
C ARG A 153 -49.76 -61.08 -13.98
N MET A 154 -50.32 -60.01 -13.42
CA MET A 154 -51.60 -60.08 -12.69
C MET A 154 -52.81 -60.06 -13.61
N ARG A 155 -52.71 -59.41 -14.78
CA ARG A 155 -53.79 -59.34 -15.77
C ARG A 155 -53.97 -60.63 -16.59
N LEU A 156 -53.02 -61.57 -16.51
CA LEU A 156 -53.10 -62.92 -17.07
C LEU A 156 -53.52 -63.98 -16.03
N GLY A 157 -54.08 -63.58 -14.88
CA GLY A 157 -54.78 -64.48 -13.97
C GLY A 157 -56.14 -64.94 -14.51
N LEU A 158 -56.15 -65.58 -15.67
CA LEU A 158 -57.23 -66.45 -16.13
C LEU A 158 -56.66 -67.86 -16.21
N HIS A 159 -57.28 -68.76 -15.43
CA HIS A 159 -57.29 -70.22 -15.59
C HIS A 159 -56.14 -70.86 -16.39
N GLU A 160 -55.20 -71.48 -15.68
CA GLU A 160 -54.51 -72.65 -16.22
C GLU A 160 -54.77 -73.84 -15.30
N THR A 161 -55.82 -74.60 -15.64
CA THR A 161 -55.95 -76.01 -15.25
C THR A 161 -55.19 -76.84 -16.28
N PRO A 162 -54.19 -77.66 -15.92
CA PRO A 162 -53.68 -78.67 -16.84
C PRO A 162 -54.64 -79.87 -16.84
N SER A 163 -55.51 -79.92 -17.85
CA SER A 163 -56.32 -81.09 -18.17
C SER A 163 -55.45 -82.21 -18.74
N VAL A 164 -55.56 -83.35 -18.07
CA VAL A 164 -55.03 -84.67 -18.44
C VAL A 164 -55.61 -85.13 -19.78
N HIS A 165 -54.74 -85.53 -20.72
CA HIS A 165 -55.05 -86.51 -21.77
C HIS A 165 -53.72 -87.06 -22.31
N ARG A 166 -53.23 -88.19 -21.78
CA ARG A 166 -53.37 -89.55 -22.32
C ARG A 166 -52.96 -89.65 -23.79
N LEU A 167 -51.72 -90.09 -24.01
CA LEU A 167 -51.27 -90.91 -25.13
C LEU A 167 -50.00 -91.68 -24.69
N MET A 168 -50.23 -92.88 -24.16
CA MET A 168 -49.34 -94.04 -24.33
C MET A 168 -49.84 -94.76 -25.60
N PRO A 169 -48.96 -95.36 -26.42
CA PRO A 169 -48.59 -96.74 -26.13
C PRO A 169 -47.12 -97.13 -26.37
N ASP A 170 -46.72 -98.10 -25.55
CA ASP A 170 -45.99 -99.32 -25.88
C ASP A 170 -44.50 -99.31 -26.29
N ALA A 171 -43.70 -99.84 -25.35
CA ALA A 171 -43.02 -101.14 -25.45
C ALA A 171 -41.48 -101.17 -25.44
N CYS A 172 -41.01 -101.93 -24.44
CA CYS A 172 -39.98 -102.97 -24.48
C CYS A 172 -38.48 -102.66 -24.41
N SER A 173 -37.85 -103.57 -23.63
CA SER A 173 -36.44 -104.02 -23.59
C SER A 173 -35.43 -103.10 -22.91
N SER A 174 -34.59 -103.54 -21.98
CA SER A 174 -34.23 -104.87 -21.48
C SER A 174 -33.52 -104.72 -20.12
#